data_AF-A0A645ARC9-F1
#
_entry.id   AF-A0A645ARC9-F1
#
_cell.length_a   1.000
_cell.length_b   1.000
_cell.length_c   1.000
_cell.angle_alpha   90.00
_cell.angle_beta   90.00
_cell.angle_gamma   90.00
#
_symmetry.space_group_name_H-M   'P 1'
#
loop_
_entity.id
_entity.type
_entity.pdbx_description
1 polymer ?
#
loop_
_entity_poly.entity_id
_entity_poly.type
_entity_poly.pdbx_seq_one_letter_code
_entity_poly.pdbx_strand_id
1 'polypeptide(L)'
;MKEFSDSIKNLLTNLKNDFQEILLPPEIGLPASGQQVILKGVFVGTRTYLETIAHQANGCYESGWYDACSVMLRRFIETLIIEAFEAYKIDNKIKNSNGDFFYLSDLISSTLAEKTWNLSRNTRRSLPKLKDLGDKSAHSRRFIALRNDLDKLIPDIRVVTQELVLLAKLK
;
A
#
# COMPACT_ATOMS: atom_id res chain seq x y z
N MET A 1 -7.84 12.98 43.61
CA MET A 1 -7.89 11.95 42.54
C MET A 1 -7.85 12.54 41.14
N LYS A 2 -8.70 13.53 40.80
CA LYS A 2 -8.72 14.17 39.48
C LYS A 2 -7.43 14.93 39.15
N GLU A 3 -6.95 15.78 40.05
CA GLU A 3 -5.66 16.49 39.90
C GLU A 3 -4.46 15.56 39.71
N PHE A 4 -4.40 14.45 40.46
CA PHE A 4 -3.34 13.45 40.30
C PHE A 4 -3.39 12.78 38.91
N SER A 5 -4.59 12.43 38.43
CA SER A 5 -4.78 11.89 37.08
C SER A 5 -4.39 12.89 35.99
N ASP A 6 -4.70 14.17 36.17
CA ASP A 6 -4.38 15.22 35.20
C ASP A 6 -2.87 15.51 35.20
N SER A 7 -2.21 15.45 36.36
CA SER A 7 -0.76 15.58 36.48
C SER A 7 -0.02 14.42 35.80
N ILE A 8 -0.52 13.17 35.91
CA ILE A 8 0.04 12.02 35.19
C ILE A 8 -0.13 12.19 33.67
N LYS A 9 -1.31 12.62 33.21
CA LYS A 9 -1.54 12.86 31.77
C LYS A 9 -0.60 13.93 31.22
N ASN A 10 -0.40 15.02 31.95
CA ASN A 10 0.53 16.07 31.55
C ASN A 10 1.97 15.58 31.50
N LEU A 11 2.41 14.81 32.49
CA LEU A 11 3.75 14.20 32.49
C LEU A 11 3.95 13.28 31.28
N LEU A 12 2.99 12.41 30.99
CA LEU A 12 3.06 11.47 29.84
C LEU A 12 3.06 12.20 28.50
N THR A 13 2.24 13.25 28.35
CA THR A 13 2.22 14.09 27.15
C THR A 13 3.55 14.82 26.97
N ASN A 14 4.09 15.42 28.04
CA ASN A 14 5.36 16.14 27.97
C ASN A 14 6.52 15.19 27.63
N LEU A 15 6.62 14.04 28.30
CA LEU A 15 7.61 13.01 27.95
C LEU A 15 7.49 12.58 26.48
N LYS A 16 6.26 12.35 26.00
CA LYS A 16 6.04 11.98 24.59
C LYS A 16 6.54 13.07 23.64
N ASN A 17 6.27 14.34 23.94
CA ASN A 17 6.72 15.47 23.13
C ASN A 17 8.25 15.61 23.16
N ASP A 18 8.87 15.53 24.34
CA ASP A 18 10.33 15.57 24.51
C ASP A 18 11.01 14.46 23.69
N PHE A 19 10.46 13.24 23.73
CA PHE A 19 10.96 12.13 22.92
C PHE A 19 10.71 12.33 21.43
N GLN A 20 9.60 12.95 21.01
CA GLN A 20 9.34 13.23 19.60
C GLN A 20 10.26 14.32 19.03
N GLU A 21 10.69 15.29 19.84
CA GLU A 21 11.63 16.33 19.43
C GLU A 21 13.09 15.81 19.38
N ILE A 22 13.45 14.85 20.24
CA ILE A 22 14.83 14.32 20.34
C ILE A 22 15.05 13.07 19.47
N LEU A 23 14.04 12.22 19.30
CA LEU A 23 14.14 10.97 18.56
C LEU A 23 13.57 11.15 17.15
N LEU A 24 14.48 11.33 16.19
CA LEU A 24 14.12 11.19 14.78
C LEU A 24 13.54 9.78 14.52
N PRO A 25 12.60 9.64 13.57
CA PRO A 25 12.20 8.32 13.10
C PRO A 25 13.42 7.49 12.69
N PRO A 26 13.44 6.18 12.95
CA PRO A 26 14.56 5.32 12.56
C PRO A 26 14.76 5.35 11.04
N GLU A 27 16.00 5.18 10.58
CA GLU A 27 16.36 5.22 9.15
C GLU A 27 15.54 4.24 8.30
N ILE A 28 15.21 3.07 8.85
CA ILE A 28 14.42 2.03 8.18
C ILE A 28 12.90 2.34 8.14
N GLY A 29 12.47 3.43 8.79
CA GLY A 29 11.07 3.79 8.96
C GLY A 29 10.36 3.02 10.08
N LEU A 30 9.11 3.40 10.34
CA LEU A 30 8.29 2.84 11.42
C LEU A 30 7.25 1.86 10.89
N PRO A 31 6.97 0.75 11.60
CA PRO A 31 5.84 -0.10 11.28
C PRO A 31 4.53 0.61 11.65
N ALA A 32 3.58 0.65 10.73
CA ALA A 32 2.23 1.12 11.03
C ALA A 32 1.57 0.30 12.17
N SER A 33 0.93 1.01 13.10
CA SER A 33 0.45 0.43 14.37
C SER A 33 -1.07 0.56 14.54
N GLY A 34 -1.68 1.56 13.91
CA GLY A 34 -3.12 1.83 13.97
C GLY A 34 -3.94 1.17 12.86
N GLN A 35 -4.83 1.96 12.27
CA GLN A 35 -5.75 1.51 11.22
C GLN A 35 -5.01 1.12 9.93
N GLN A 36 -5.52 0.11 9.22
CA GLN A 36 -4.84 -0.49 8.07
C GLN A 36 -5.72 -0.51 6.84
N VAL A 37 -5.16 -0.07 5.71
CA VAL A 37 -5.72 -0.27 4.37
C VAL A 37 -5.23 -1.58 3.75
N ILE A 38 -3.99 -1.98 4.04
CA ILE A 38 -3.44 -3.29 3.68
C ILE A 38 -3.32 -4.11 4.98
N LEU A 39 -4.10 -5.17 5.10
CA LEU A 39 -4.16 -5.98 6.32
C LEU A 39 -2.84 -6.74 6.57
N LYS A 40 -2.27 -6.67 7.77
CA LYS A 40 -1.01 -7.36 8.12
C LYS A 40 -0.97 -8.84 7.73
N GLY A 41 -2.08 -9.55 7.90
CA GLY A 41 -2.18 -10.98 7.56
C GLY A 41 -1.85 -11.32 6.10
N VAL A 42 -1.97 -10.37 5.15
CA VAL A 42 -1.64 -10.64 3.73
C VAL A 42 -0.19 -10.36 3.38
N PHE A 43 0.47 -9.39 4.01
CA PHE A 43 1.80 -8.94 3.57
C PHE A 43 2.95 -9.30 4.52
N VAL A 44 2.69 -9.54 5.82
CA VAL A 44 3.74 -9.90 6.79
C VAL A 44 4.29 -11.30 6.48
N GLY A 45 5.61 -11.46 6.46
CA GLY A 45 6.31 -12.67 6.02
C GLY A 45 6.55 -12.72 4.50
N THR A 46 6.37 -11.61 3.78
CA THR A 46 6.75 -11.52 2.36
C THR A 46 8.16 -10.92 2.23
N ARG A 47 8.48 -10.25 1.12
CA ARG A 47 9.79 -9.61 0.95
C ARG A 47 9.84 -8.29 1.72
N THR A 48 11.00 -7.98 2.30
CA THR A 48 11.19 -6.79 3.16
C THR A 48 10.68 -5.50 2.53
N TYR A 49 10.95 -5.24 1.26
CA TYR A 49 10.48 -4.02 0.60
C TYR A 49 8.96 -3.97 0.42
N LEU A 50 8.27 -5.10 0.22
CA LEU A 50 6.81 -5.14 0.17
C LEU A 50 6.22 -4.83 1.54
N GLU A 51 6.81 -5.36 2.61
CA GLU A 51 6.41 -5.04 3.97
C GLU A 51 6.62 -3.56 4.28
N THR A 52 7.78 -3.01 3.89
CA THR A 52 8.07 -1.58 4.05
C THR A 52 7.05 -0.72 3.32
N ILE A 53 6.74 -1.01 2.05
CA ILE A 53 5.73 -0.25 1.28
C ILE A 53 4.35 -0.37 1.94
N ALA A 54 3.96 -1.57 2.41
CA ALA A 54 2.69 -1.76 3.08
C ALA A 54 2.60 -0.99 4.41
N HIS A 55 3.69 -0.93 5.18
CA HIS A 55 3.78 -0.10 6.36
C HIS A 55 3.73 1.39 6.03
N GLN A 56 4.37 1.85 4.95
CA GLN A 56 4.26 3.22 4.47
C GLN A 56 2.82 3.58 4.10
N ALA A 57 2.14 2.73 3.31
CA ALA A 57 0.73 2.95 2.94
C ALA A 57 -0.19 3.03 4.16
N ASN A 58 -0.03 2.10 5.10
CA ASN A 58 -0.81 2.09 6.34
C ASN A 58 -0.48 3.29 7.25
N GLY A 59 0.78 3.70 7.34
CA GLY A 59 1.21 4.86 8.12
C GLY A 59 0.66 6.18 7.55
N CYS A 60 0.64 6.32 6.22
CA CYS A 60 -0.04 7.44 5.57
C CYS A 60 -1.53 7.48 5.87
N TYR A 61 -2.21 6.32 5.84
CA TYR A 61 -3.63 6.25 6.18
C TYR A 61 -3.91 6.63 7.64
N GLU A 62 -3.13 6.06 8.57
CA GLU A 62 -3.20 6.35 10.01
C GLU A 62 -3.00 7.84 10.30
N SER A 63 -2.08 8.49 9.57
CA SER A 63 -1.72 9.90 9.75
C SER A 63 -2.64 10.88 9.00
N GLY A 64 -3.64 10.37 8.25
CA GLY A 64 -4.55 11.20 7.47
C GLY A 64 -3.99 11.74 6.15
N TRP A 65 -2.88 11.20 5.65
CA TRP A 65 -2.23 11.60 4.39
C TRP A 65 -2.76 10.74 3.24
N TYR A 66 -4.00 10.98 2.83
CA TYR A 66 -4.73 10.07 1.94
C TYR A 66 -4.23 10.04 0.49
N ASP A 67 -3.72 11.15 -0.05
CA ASP A 67 -3.07 11.12 -1.36
C ASP A 67 -1.78 10.30 -1.32
N ALA A 68 -0.95 10.52 -0.29
CA ALA A 68 0.27 9.74 -0.08
C ALA A 68 -0.04 8.25 0.11
N CYS A 69 -1.11 7.92 0.87
CA CYS A 69 -1.59 6.55 1.02
C CYS A 69 -1.96 5.92 -0.34
N SER A 70 -2.70 6.66 -1.17
CA SER A 70 -3.12 6.20 -2.51
C SER A 70 -1.92 5.99 -3.44
N VAL A 71 -0.89 6.85 -3.37
CA VAL A 71 0.37 6.66 -4.11
C VAL A 71 1.16 5.45 -3.61
N MET A 72 1.17 5.18 -2.30
CA MET A 72 1.79 3.97 -1.76
C MET A 72 1.05 2.70 -2.13
N LEU A 73 -0.29 2.72 -2.18
CA LEU A 73 -1.10 1.63 -2.72
C LEU A 73 -0.79 1.39 -4.21
N ARG A 74 -0.63 2.46 -5.01
CA ARG A 74 -0.23 2.37 -6.42
C ARG A 74 1.11 1.63 -6.56
N ARG A 75 2.14 2.06 -5.82
CA ARG A 75 3.47 1.43 -5.79
C ARG A 75 3.41 -0.03 -5.33
N PHE A 76 2.62 -0.31 -4.29
CA PHE A 76 2.47 -1.66 -3.74
C PHE A 76 1.87 -2.64 -4.75
N ILE A 77 0.79 -2.24 -5.44
CA ILE A 77 0.13 -3.05 -6.47
C ILE A 77 1.06 -3.25 -7.67
N GLU A 78 1.74 -2.19 -8.11
CA GLU A 78 2.74 -2.24 -9.19
C GLU A 78 3.81 -3.29 -8.90
N THR A 79 4.37 -3.24 -7.68
CA THR A 79 5.39 -4.19 -7.23
C THR A 79 4.83 -5.62 -7.21
N LEU A 80 3.64 -5.84 -6.64
CA LEU A 80 3.03 -7.17 -6.59
C LEU A 80 2.72 -7.76 -7.97
N ILE A 81 2.36 -6.93 -8.95
CA ILE A 81 2.17 -7.39 -10.32
C ILE A 81 3.51 -7.86 -10.89
N ILE A 82 4.57 -7.05 -10.77
CA ILE A 82 5.92 -7.43 -11.24
C ILE A 82 6.35 -8.75 -10.61
N GLU A 83 6.18 -8.89 -9.30
CA GLU A 83 6.47 -10.12 -8.57
C GLU A 83 5.73 -11.35 -9.11
N ALA A 84 4.45 -11.19 -9.44
CA ALA A 84 3.68 -12.26 -10.05
C ALA A 84 4.26 -12.66 -11.42
N PHE A 85 4.57 -11.70 -12.30
CA PHE A 85 5.16 -12.01 -13.60
C PHE A 85 6.55 -12.69 -13.47
N GLU A 86 7.39 -12.23 -12.55
CA GLU A 86 8.70 -12.83 -12.28
C GLU A 86 8.58 -14.25 -11.70
N ALA A 87 7.65 -14.50 -10.77
CA ALA A 87 7.41 -15.81 -10.16
C ALA A 87 7.00 -16.89 -11.18
N TYR A 88 6.44 -16.48 -12.32
CA TYR A 88 6.07 -17.35 -13.45
C TYR A 88 7.07 -17.28 -14.61
N LYS A 89 8.16 -16.51 -14.50
CA LYS A 89 9.20 -16.34 -15.54
C LYS A 89 8.66 -15.81 -16.88
N ILE A 90 7.71 -14.88 -16.80
CA ILE A 90 7.05 -14.23 -17.96
C ILE A 90 7.15 -12.71 -17.90
N ASP A 91 8.10 -12.17 -17.13
CA ASP A 91 8.35 -10.75 -16.93
C ASP A 91 8.74 -10.01 -18.22
N ASN A 92 9.24 -10.73 -19.22
CA ASN A 92 9.48 -10.18 -20.55
C ASN A 92 8.21 -9.62 -21.23
N LYS A 93 7.01 -10.06 -20.83
CA LYS A 93 5.73 -9.55 -21.36
C LYS A 93 5.34 -8.18 -20.81
N ILE A 94 6.01 -7.71 -19.76
CA ILE A 94 5.71 -6.46 -19.06
C ILE A 94 6.89 -5.48 -19.08
N LYS A 95 7.84 -5.69 -20.00
CA LYS A 95 9.00 -4.84 -20.21
C LYS A 95 8.95 -4.19 -21.60
N ASN A 96 9.45 -2.96 -21.68
CA ASN A 96 9.67 -2.26 -22.93
C ASN A 96 10.91 -2.81 -23.67
N SER A 97 11.21 -2.26 -24.85
CA SER A 97 12.39 -2.65 -25.64
C SER A 97 13.73 -2.38 -24.95
N ASN A 98 13.76 -1.49 -23.96
CA ASN A 98 14.95 -1.13 -23.20
C ASN A 98 15.14 -2.03 -21.96
N GLY A 99 14.17 -2.91 -21.67
CA GLY A 99 14.18 -3.79 -20.49
C GLY A 99 13.53 -3.19 -19.25
N ASP A 100 13.00 -1.96 -19.32
CA ASP A 100 12.28 -1.34 -18.18
C ASP A 100 10.86 -1.88 -18.09
N PHE A 101 10.37 -2.06 -16.87
CA PHE A 101 8.97 -2.40 -16.63
C PHE A 101 8.02 -1.29 -17.07
N PHE A 102 6.84 -1.66 -17.55
CA PHE A 102 5.80 -0.68 -17.87
C PHE A 102 5.23 0.01 -16.62
N TYR A 103 4.52 1.12 -16.83
CA TYR A 103 3.76 1.77 -15.76
C TYR A 103 2.51 0.97 -15.39
N LEU A 104 1.98 1.21 -14.19
CA LEU A 104 0.81 0.51 -13.63
C LEU A 104 -0.35 0.28 -14.61
N SER A 105 -0.66 1.25 -15.48
CA SER A 105 -1.74 1.11 -16.48
C SER A 105 -1.55 -0.09 -17.40
N ASP A 106 -0.37 -0.20 -17.97
CA ASP A 106 -0.03 -1.26 -18.92
C ASP A 106 0.24 -2.57 -18.18
N LEU A 107 0.82 -2.50 -16.98
CA LEU A 107 0.96 -3.67 -16.10
C LEU A 107 -0.40 -4.30 -15.78
N ILE A 108 -1.40 -3.51 -15.39
CA ILE A 108 -2.76 -4.02 -15.15
C ILE A 108 -3.33 -4.63 -16.43
N SER A 109 -3.19 -3.96 -17.56
CA SER A 109 -3.68 -4.46 -18.86
C SER A 109 -3.09 -5.83 -19.19
N SER A 110 -1.77 -5.99 -19.03
CA SER A 110 -1.08 -7.27 -19.20
C SER A 110 -1.52 -8.32 -18.19
N THR A 111 -1.72 -7.95 -16.92
CA THR A 111 -2.14 -8.89 -15.86
C THR A 111 -3.54 -9.45 -16.14
N LEU A 112 -4.46 -8.61 -16.62
CA LEU A 112 -5.83 -8.99 -16.95
C LEU A 112 -5.92 -9.89 -18.19
N ALA A 113 -5.03 -9.69 -19.17
CA ALA A 113 -4.96 -10.44 -20.41
C ALA A 113 -4.16 -11.75 -20.30
N GLU A 114 -3.34 -11.89 -19.26
CA GLU A 114 -2.49 -13.07 -19.05
C GLU A 114 -3.32 -14.33 -18.79
N LYS A 115 -2.91 -15.43 -19.43
CA LYS A 115 -3.61 -16.73 -19.41
C LYS A 115 -2.92 -17.76 -18.51
N THR A 116 -1.71 -17.47 -18.04
CA THR A 116 -0.91 -18.33 -17.15
C THR A 116 -1.56 -18.49 -15.77
N TRP A 117 -2.38 -17.52 -15.36
CA TRP A 117 -3.19 -17.56 -14.15
C TRP A 117 -4.65 -17.25 -14.46
N ASN A 118 -5.52 -17.54 -13.50
CA ASN A 118 -6.93 -17.16 -13.58
C ASN A 118 -7.28 -16.19 -12.45
N LEU A 119 -7.31 -14.90 -12.78
CA LEU A 119 -7.74 -13.88 -11.83
C LEU A 119 -9.23 -14.01 -11.50
N SER A 120 -9.56 -13.87 -10.22
CA SER A 120 -10.93 -13.77 -9.75
C SER A 120 -11.66 -12.60 -10.42
N ARG A 121 -12.98 -12.74 -10.61
CA ARG A 121 -13.83 -11.66 -11.14
C ARG A 121 -13.74 -10.38 -10.30
N ASN A 122 -13.50 -10.54 -8.99
CA ASN A 122 -13.36 -9.41 -8.08
C ASN A 122 -12.06 -8.66 -8.36
N THR A 123 -10.90 -9.32 -8.38
CA THR A 123 -9.61 -8.68 -8.70
C THR A 123 -9.63 -8.01 -10.06
N ARG A 124 -10.22 -8.66 -11.08
CA ARG A 124 -10.40 -8.07 -12.41
C ARG A 124 -11.14 -6.74 -12.38
N ARG A 125 -12.17 -6.60 -11.54
CA ARG A 125 -12.95 -5.36 -11.37
C ARG A 125 -12.29 -4.36 -10.43
N SER A 126 -11.50 -4.82 -9.46
CA SER A 126 -10.87 -4.00 -8.44
C SER A 126 -9.63 -3.27 -8.96
N LEU A 127 -8.78 -3.93 -9.76
CA LEU A 127 -7.53 -3.33 -10.27
C LEU A 127 -7.73 -1.95 -10.95
N PRO A 128 -8.70 -1.78 -11.88
CA PRO A 128 -8.93 -0.47 -12.50
C PRO A 128 -9.34 0.64 -11.50
N LYS A 129 -10.09 0.29 -10.45
CA LYS A 129 -10.52 1.27 -9.43
C LYS A 129 -9.34 1.73 -8.57
N LEU A 130 -8.47 0.80 -8.17
CA LEU A 130 -7.29 1.12 -7.36
C LEU A 130 -6.32 1.99 -8.16
N LYS A 131 -6.15 1.70 -9.46
CA LYS A 131 -5.41 2.55 -10.39
C LYS A 131 -6.02 3.96 -10.48
N ASP A 132 -7.33 4.07 -10.68
CA ASP A 132 -8.01 5.37 -10.82
C ASP A 132 -7.78 6.28 -9.60
N LEU A 133 -7.92 5.75 -8.38
CA LEU A 133 -7.63 6.54 -7.18
C LEU A 133 -6.14 6.93 -7.10
N GLY A 134 -5.23 5.98 -7.35
CA GLY A 134 -3.79 6.22 -7.32
C GLY A 134 -3.34 7.28 -8.33
N ASP A 135 -3.84 7.22 -9.56
CA ASP A 135 -3.51 8.19 -10.61
C ASP A 135 -4.08 9.58 -10.33
N LYS A 136 -5.31 9.66 -9.78
CA LYS A 136 -5.89 10.93 -9.35
C LYS A 136 -5.04 11.58 -8.25
N SER A 137 -4.67 10.82 -7.22
CA SER A 137 -3.80 11.32 -6.15
C SER A 137 -2.40 11.70 -6.61
N ALA A 138 -1.84 11.00 -7.61
CA ALA A 138 -0.50 11.27 -8.11
C ALA A 138 -0.42 12.45 -9.10
N HIS A 139 -1.46 12.65 -9.91
CA HIS A 139 -1.35 13.48 -11.12
C HIS A 139 -2.45 14.54 -11.28
N SER A 140 -3.58 14.41 -10.59
CA SER A 140 -4.68 15.37 -10.74
C SER A 140 -4.52 16.56 -9.81
N ARG A 141 -4.14 17.70 -10.38
CA ARG A 141 -3.97 18.99 -9.67
C ARG A 141 -5.20 19.50 -8.88
N ARG A 142 -6.39 18.97 -9.13
CA ARG A 142 -7.67 19.41 -8.52
C ARG A 142 -8.33 18.32 -7.69
N PHE A 143 -7.70 17.15 -7.59
CA PHE A 143 -8.18 16.07 -6.76
C PHE A 143 -7.33 16.03 -5.48
N ILE A 144 -7.99 15.84 -4.35
CA ILE A 144 -7.37 15.57 -3.06
C ILE A 144 -8.13 14.38 -2.49
N ALA A 145 -7.45 13.27 -2.27
CA ALA A 145 -8.09 12.09 -1.70
C ALA A 145 -8.61 12.40 -0.29
N LEU A 146 -9.82 11.95 -0.02
CA LEU A 146 -10.40 11.96 1.32
C LEU A 146 -10.41 10.53 1.87
N ARG A 147 -10.51 10.43 3.19
CA ARG A 147 -10.62 9.15 3.90
C ARG A 147 -11.63 8.20 3.27
N ASN A 148 -12.82 8.71 2.97
CA ASN A 148 -13.93 7.92 2.44
C ASN A 148 -13.65 7.32 1.05
N ASP A 149 -12.74 7.93 0.27
CA ASP A 149 -12.34 7.37 -1.03
C ASP A 149 -11.53 6.08 -0.84
N LEU A 150 -10.66 6.05 0.17
CA LEU A 150 -9.90 4.86 0.57
C LEU A 150 -10.79 3.83 1.28
N ASP A 151 -11.65 4.26 2.21
CA ASP A 151 -12.50 3.36 3.00
C ASP A 151 -13.39 2.49 2.10
N LYS A 152 -13.94 3.07 1.03
CA LYS A 152 -14.74 2.36 0.03
C LYS A 152 -13.94 1.30 -0.74
N LEU A 153 -12.63 1.46 -0.84
CA LEU A 153 -11.74 0.57 -1.60
C LEU A 153 -11.03 -0.46 -0.70
N ILE A 154 -11.14 -0.41 0.62
CA ILE A 154 -10.54 -1.41 1.52
C ILE A 154 -10.90 -2.86 1.11
N PRO A 155 -12.17 -3.19 0.77
CA PRO A 155 -12.50 -4.53 0.29
C PRO A 155 -11.81 -4.89 -1.04
N ASP A 156 -11.72 -3.94 -1.97
CA ASP A 156 -11.03 -4.10 -3.25
C ASP A 156 -9.51 -4.33 -3.04
N ILE A 157 -8.88 -3.55 -2.14
CA ILE A 157 -7.46 -3.69 -1.75
C ILE A 157 -7.21 -5.09 -1.18
N ARG A 158 -8.04 -5.54 -0.23
CA ARG A 158 -7.87 -6.85 0.40
C ARG A 158 -7.86 -8.00 -0.61
N VAL A 159 -8.82 -7.99 -1.55
CA VAL A 159 -8.94 -9.06 -2.55
C VAL A 159 -7.75 -9.05 -3.51
N VAL A 160 -7.39 -7.87 -4.04
CA VAL A 160 -6.26 -7.71 -4.96
C VAL A 160 -4.94 -8.11 -4.31
N THR A 161 -4.67 -7.62 -3.10
CA THR A 161 -3.42 -7.95 -2.40
C THR A 161 -3.30 -9.44 -2.12
N GLN A 162 -4.36 -10.08 -1.59
CA GLN A 162 -4.32 -11.51 -1.27
C GLN A 162 -4.04 -12.35 -2.52
N GLU A 163 -4.72 -12.05 -3.64
CA GLU A 163 -4.57 -12.83 -4.87
C GLU A 163 -3.20 -12.61 -5.51
N LEU A 164 -2.73 -11.37 -5.60
CA LEU A 164 -1.41 -11.09 -6.16
C LEU A 164 -0.26 -11.64 -5.31
N VAL A 165 -0.35 -11.61 -3.98
CA VAL A 165 0.64 -12.24 -3.08
C VAL A 165 0.76 -13.75 -3.33
N LEU A 166 -0.38 -14.43 -3.54
CA LEU A 166 -0.41 -15.86 -3.86
C LEU A 166 0.15 -16.15 -5.27
N LEU A 167 -0.20 -15.34 -6.27
CA LEU A 167 0.37 -15.46 -7.61
C LEU A 167 1.89 -15.22 -7.61
N ALA A 168 2.36 -14.26 -6.81
CA ALA A 168 3.77 -13.99 -6.61
C ALA A 168 4.52 -15.07 -5.82
N LYS A 169 3.83 -16.10 -5.30
CA LYS A 169 4.42 -17.20 -4.50
C LYS A 169 5.20 -16.68 -3.29
N LEU A 170 4.70 -15.61 -2.69
CA LEU A 170 5.31 -14.97 -1.52
C LEU A 170 4.77 -15.56 -0.21
N LYS A 171 3.69 -16.35 -0.29
CA LYS A 171 3.05 -17.08 0.81
C LYS A 171 2.44 -18.38 0.30
#